data_AF-A0A0W4ZTQ8-F1
#
_entry.id   AF-A0A0W4ZTQ8-F1
#
_cell.length_a   1.000
_cell.length_b   1.000
_cell.length_c   1.000
_cell.angle_alpha   90.00
_cell.angle_beta   90.00
_cell.angle_gamma   90.00
#
_symmetry.space_group_name_H-M   'P 1'
#
loop_
_entity.id
_entity.type
_entity.pdbx_description
1 polymer ?
#
loop_
_entity_poly.entity_id
_entity_poly.type
_entity_poly.pdbx_seq_one_letter_code
_entity_poly.pdbx_strand_id
1 'polypeptide(L)'
;MDRNYNLTKTNDYGIRNRSNVSTGDRPKKEAILDLAKYKDQKVRVKFAGGREIVGILKGYDLLMNLVLDEVIENLRDEDGNITDQKRQLGLVVIRGTTLILFSPIDGSEEIKNPFLEQIKI
;
A
#
# COMPACT_ATOMS: atom_id res chain seq x y z
N MET A 1 11.05 21.76 76.57
CA MET A 1 11.11 23.13 76.01
C MET A 1 10.23 23.16 74.76
N ASP A 2 8.97 23.54 74.98
CA ASP A 2 8.05 24.36 74.18
C ASP A 2 8.07 24.39 72.65
N ARG A 3 6.90 23.98 72.12
CA ARG A 3 5.99 24.69 71.20
C ARG A 3 6.13 24.57 69.67
N ASN A 4 5.06 24.01 69.11
CA ASN A 4 4.51 24.16 67.75
C ASN A 4 4.58 25.60 67.20
N TYR A 5 4.81 25.71 65.89
CA TYR A 5 4.19 26.75 65.05
C TYR A 5 3.56 26.12 63.80
N ASN A 6 2.26 26.32 63.65
CA ASN A 6 1.46 26.08 62.45
C ASN A 6 1.35 27.37 61.61
N LEU A 7 0.95 27.19 60.34
CA LEU A 7 0.51 28.19 59.33
C LEU A 7 1.63 29.04 58.70
N THR A 8 1.75 29.12 57.36
CA THR A 8 0.71 29.58 56.43
C THR A 8 0.80 28.96 55.01
N LYS A 9 -0.36 28.75 54.37
CA LYS A 9 -0.51 28.69 52.91
C LYS A 9 -0.32 30.09 52.33
N THR A 10 0.43 30.22 51.24
CA THR A 10 0.15 31.16 50.12
C THR A 10 0.75 30.65 48.82
N ASN A 11 -0.03 30.80 47.75
CA ASN A 11 0.17 30.32 46.39
C ASN A 11 1.14 31.20 45.56
N ASP A 12 1.50 30.64 44.39
CA ASP A 12 1.85 31.33 43.12
C ASP A 12 3.31 31.87 43.03
N TYR A 13 4.14 31.58 42.02
CA TYR A 13 3.93 31.48 40.57
C TYR A 13 5.02 30.60 39.92
N GLY A 14 4.66 29.85 38.87
CA GLY A 14 5.68 29.29 37.95
C GLY A 14 5.27 28.04 37.16
N ILE A 15 4.18 28.10 36.40
CA ILE A 15 3.91 27.14 35.32
C ILE A 15 5.10 27.17 34.35
N ARG A 16 5.95 26.15 34.39
CA ARG A 16 6.93 25.89 33.32
C ARG A 16 6.18 25.33 32.12
N ASN A 17 5.69 26.24 31.28
CA ASN A 17 5.37 25.96 29.89
C ASN A 17 6.59 25.29 29.25
N ARG A 18 6.50 23.98 28.98
CA ARG A 18 7.37 23.36 27.98
C ARG A 18 7.02 24.03 26.66
N SER A 19 7.91 24.91 26.25
CA SER A 19 7.98 25.47 24.92
C SER A 19 7.65 24.40 23.89
N ASN A 20 6.63 24.70 23.07
CA ASN A 20 6.44 24.13 21.76
C ASN A 20 7.78 24.22 21.01
N VAL A 21 8.54 23.13 21.03
CA VAL A 21 9.50 22.88 19.97
C VAL A 21 8.63 22.58 18.76
N SER A 22 8.40 23.61 17.94
CA SER A 22 7.90 23.47 16.59
C SER A 22 8.88 22.55 15.86
N THR A 23 8.62 21.25 15.89
CA THR A 23 9.17 20.32 14.92
C THR A 23 8.69 20.83 13.58
N GLY A 24 9.55 21.59 12.89
CA GLY A 24 9.24 22.15 11.59
C GLY A 24 8.56 21.10 10.72
N ASP A 25 7.49 21.50 10.06
CA ASP A 25 6.69 20.70 9.14
C ASP A 25 7.61 19.95 8.19
N ARG A 26 7.97 18.72 8.58
CA ARG A 26 8.51 17.79 7.60
C ARG A 26 7.33 17.49 6.70
N PRO A 27 7.44 17.77 5.40
CA PRO A 27 6.35 17.47 4.48
C PRO A 27 5.97 16.00 4.69
N LYS A 28 4.68 15.75 4.89
CA LYS A 28 4.17 14.38 5.01
C LYS A 28 4.63 13.63 3.77
N LYS A 29 5.31 12.50 3.96
CA LYS A 29 5.63 11.60 2.84
C LYS A 29 4.32 10.99 2.37
N GLU A 30 3.68 11.64 1.42
CA GLU A 30 2.49 11.14 0.75
C GLU A 30 2.88 9.96 -0.15
N ALA A 31 2.01 8.96 -0.24
CA ALA A 31 2.22 7.86 -1.15
C ALA A 31 2.10 8.38 -2.60
N ILE A 32 3.02 7.97 -3.47
CA ILE A 32 3.02 8.37 -4.89
C ILE A 32 1.82 7.81 -5.66
N LEU A 33 1.17 6.77 -5.13
CA LEU A 33 0.04 6.10 -5.72
C LEU A 33 -1.16 6.21 -4.78
N ASP A 34 -2.24 6.78 -5.29
CA ASP A 34 -3.52 6.85 -4.59
C ASP A 34 -4.39 5.64 -4.97
N LEU A 35 -4.36 4.62 -4.11
CA LEU A 35 -5.13 3.39 -4.28
C LEU A 35 -6.65 3.58 -4.12
N ALA A 36 -7.11 4.69 -3.53
CA ALA A 36 -8.54 4.97 -3.38
C ALA A 36 -9.24 5.03 -4.73
N LYS A 37 -8.52 5.53 -5.76
CA LYS A 37 -9.00 5.66 -7.14
C LYS A 37 -9.33 4.33 -7.80
N TYR A 38 -8.79 3.22 -7.30
CA TYR A 38 -8.96 1.88 -7.85
C TYR A 38 -9.84 0.99 -6.98
N LYS A 39 -10.47 1.55 -5.93
CA LYS A 39 -11.39 0.81 -5.08
C LYS A 39 -12.55 0.24 -5.91
N ASP A 40 -12.88 -1.01 -5.65
CA ASP A 40 -13.91 -1.79 -6.34
C ASP A 40 -13.65 -1.97 -7.85
N GLN A 41 -12.42 -1.74 -8.32
CA GLN A 41 -12.01 -2.00 -9.69
C GLN A 41 -11.16 -3.27 -9.79
N LYS A 42 -11.18 -3.87 -10.98
CA LYS A 42 -10.36 -5.04 -11.31
C LYS A 42 -8.93 -4.60 -11.59
N VAL A 43 -7.99 -5.19 -10.85
CA VAL A 43 -6.57 -4.85 -10.91
C VAL A 43 -5.75 -6.10 -11.17
N ARG A 44 -4.63 -5.93 -11.86
CA ARG A 44 -3.61 -6.94 -12.09
C ARG A 44 -2.45 -6.67 -11.14
N VAL A 45 -1.99 -7.72 -10.47
CA VAL A 45 -0.86 -7.66 -9.54
C VAL A 45 0.18 -8.70 -9.93
N LYS A 46 1.45 -8.30 -10.00
CA LYS A 46 2.58 -9.23 -10.17
C LYS A 46 3.47 -9.22 -8.94
N PHE A 47 3.96 -10.40 -8.59
CA PHE A 47 4.79 -10.63 -7.43
C PHE A 47 6.24 -10.91 -7.81
N ALA A 48 7.13 -10.70 -6.84
CA ALA A 48 8.44 -11.32 -6.86
C ALA A 48 8.30 -12.84 -7.01
N GLY A 49 9.08 -13.44 -7.92
CA GLY A 49 8.94 -14.85 -8.30
C GLY A 49 7.91 -15.12 -9.41
N GLY A 50 7.40 -14.07 -10.06
CA GLY A 50 6.65 -14.19 -11.32
C GLY A 50 5.15 -14.45 -11.18
N ARG A 51 4.64 -14.80 -10.00
CA ARG A 51 3.20 -15.00 -9.82
C ARG A 51 2.40 -13.78 -10.27
N GLU A 52 1.25 -14.04 -10.87
CA GLU A 52 0.40 -13.01 -11.44
C GLU A 52 -1.06 -13.33 -11.15
N ILE A 53 -1.75 -12.34 -10.58
CA ILE A 53 -3.17 -12.47 -10.25
C ILE A 53 -3.96 -11.29 -10.78
N VAL A 54 -5.26 -11.51 -10.92
CA VAL A 54 -6.25 -10.48 -11.17
C VAL A 54 -7.35 -10.60 -10.13
N GLY A 55 -7.78 -9.49 -9.54
CA GLY A 55 -8.85 -9.46 -8.54
C GLY A 55 -9.44 -8.05 -8.39
N ILE A 56 -10.49 -7.92 -7.57
CA ILE A 56 -11.16 -6.65 -7.30
C ILE A 56 -10.60 -6.04 -6.02
N LEU A 57 -10.09 -4.80 -6.09
CA LEU A 57 -9.53 -4.14 -4.91
C LEU A 57 -10.61 -3.74 -3.90
N LYS A 58 -10.58 -4.32 -2.70
CA LYS A 58 -11.52 -4.03 -1.61
C LYS A 58 -10.93 -3.16 -0.50
N GLY A 59 -9.62 -3.29 -0.26
CA GLY A 59 -8.94 -2.54 0.78
C GLY A 59 -7.43 -2.49 0.57
N TYR A 60 -6.80 -1.53 1.22
CA TYR A 60 -5.35 -1.35 1.18
C TYR A 60 -4.86 -0.61 2.43
N ASP A 61 -3.55 -0.66 2.66
CA ASP A 61 -2.87 0.13 3.69
C ASP A 61 -1.65 0.89 3.14
N LEU A 62 -0.96 1.64 4.01
CA LEU A 62 0.23 2.41 3.65
C LEU A 62 1.45 1.55 3.31
N LEU A 63 1.43 0.27 3.65
CA LEU A 63 2.51 -0.68 3.32
C LEU A 63 2.23 -1.42 2.01
N MET A 64 1.21 -1.00 1.25
CA MET A 64 0.77 -1.64 0.01
C MET A 64 0.30 -3.09 0.22
N ASN A 65 -0.12 -3.46 1.44
CA ASN A 65 -0.89 -4.68 1.61
C ASN A 65 -2.28 -4.46 1.01
N LEU A 66 -2.78 -5.44 0.27
CA LEU A 66 -4.04 -5.32 -0.46
C LEU A 66 -5.01 -6.40 -0.02
N VAL A 67 -6.29 -6.08 0.00
CA VAL A 67 -7.38 -7.05 0.08
C VAL A 67 -8.02 -7.10 -1.29
N LEU A 68 -7.91 -8.24 -1.95
CA LEU A 68 -8.55 -8.47 -3.25
C LEU A 68 -9.64 -9.53 -3.12
N ASP A 69 -10.75 -9.31 -3.80
CA ASP A 69 -11.85 -10.25 -3.92
C ASP A 69 -11.92 -10.85 -5.34
N GLU A 70 -12.65 -11.95 -5.51
CA GLU A 70 -12.80 -12.68 -6.78
C GLU A 70 -11.45 -12.96 -7.48
N VAL A 71 -10.42 -13.29 -6.70
CA VAL A 71 -9.06 -13.42 -7.21
C VAL A 71 -8.91 -14.66 -8.08
N ILE A 72 -8.27 -14.46 -9.24
CA ILE A 72 -7.85 -15.49 -10.17
C ILE A 72 -6.35 -15.37 -10.36
N GLU A 73 -5.61 -16.46 -10.14
CA GLU A 73 -4.19 -16.55 -10.47
C GLU A 73 -4.01 -17.18 -11.85
N ASN A 74 -3.13 -16.59 -12.66
CA ASN A 74 -2.64 -17.19 -13.89
C ASN A 74 -1.42 -18.06 -13.55
N LEU A 75 -1.53 -19.36 -13.79
CA LEU A 75 -0.46 -20.31 -13.52
C LEU A 75 0.65 -20.21 -14.56
N ARG A 76 1.86 -20.52 -14.12
CA ARG A 76 3.04 -20.58 -14.98
C ARG A 76 3.50 -22.02 -15.15
N ASP A 77 4.10 -22.32 -16.29
CA ASP A 77 4.77 -23.59 -16.54
C ASP A 77 6.16 -23.64 -15.87
N GLU A 78 6.86 -24.76 -16.02
CA GLU A 78 8.21 -24.95 -15.46
C GLU A 78 9.25 -23.99 -16.05
N ASP A 79 9.01 -23.51 -17.28
CA ASP A 79 9.84 -22.53 -17.98
C ASP A 79 9.51 -21.08 -17.59
N GLY A 80 8.49 -20.88 -16.76
CA GLY A 80 8.06 -19.57 -16.26
C GLY A 80 7.18 -18.77 -17.22
N ASN A 81 6.68 -19.36 -18.31
CA ASN A 81 5.72 -18.73 -19.20
C ASN A 81 4.33 -18.72 -18.57
N ILE A 82 3.53 -17.69 -18.90
CA ILE A 82 2.13 -17.64 -18.48
C ILE A 82 1.37 -18.70 -19.29
N THR A 83 0.67 -19.58 -18.59
CA THR A 83 -0.20 -20.59 -19.21
C THR A 83 -1.66 -20.12 -19.21
N ASP A 84 -2.50 -20.77 -20.01
CA ASP A 84 -3.95 -20.55 -19.98
C ASP A 84 -4.62 -21.12 -18.71
N GLN A 85 -3.87 -21.85 -17.88
CA GLN A 85 -4.40 -22.43 -16.66
C GLN A 85 -4.61 -21.36 -15.60
N LYS A 86 -5.82 -21.35 -15.03
CA LYS A 86 -6.25 -20.39 -14.01
C LYS A 86 -6.73 -21.12 -12.78
N ARG A 87 -6.43 -20.57 -11.60
CA ARG A 87 -7.03 -21.02 -10.33
C ARG A 87 -7.75 -19.89 -9.63
N GLN A 88 -8.93 -20.20 -9.09
CA GLN A 88 -9.71 -19.25 -8.30
C GLN A 88 -9.30 -19.32 -6.83
N LEU A 89 -9.06 -18.16 -6.23
CA LEU A 89 -8.63 -18.02 -4.83
C LEU A 89 -9.68 -17.32 -3.95
N GLY A 90 -10.65 -16.62 -4.56
CA GLY A 90 -11.69 -15.90 -3.82
C GLY A 90 -11.14 -14.65 -3.16
N LEU A 91 -11.38 -14.48 -1.85
CA LEU A 91 -10.90 -13.35 -1.05
C LEU A 91 -9.48 -13.61 -0.54
N VAL A 92 -8.54 -12.75 -0.91
CA VAL A 92 -7.12 -12.89 -0.59
C VAL A 92 -6.56 -11.61 0.01
N VAL A 93 -5.67 -11.76 0.99
CA VAL A 93 -4.80 -10.69 1.49
C VAL A 93 -3.41 -10.83 0.87
N ILE A 94 -2.95 -9.76 0.25
CA ILE A 94 -1.65 -9.65 -0.40
C ILE A 94 -0.69 -8.89 0.50
N ARG A 95 0.53 -9.43 0.62
CA ARG A 95 1.62 -8.77 1.33
C ARG A 95 2.38 -7.83 0.40
N GLY A 96 2.36 -6.53 0.71
CA GLY A 96 2.96 -5.47 -0.10
C GLY A 96 4.48 -5.63 -0.33
N THR A 97 5.19 -6.29 0.59
CA THR A 97 6.64 -6.55 0.45
C THR A 97 7.02 -7.41 -0.76
N THR A 98 6.06 -8.17 -1.31
CA THR A 98 6.29 -9.05 -2.47
C THR A 98 5.72 -8.49 -3.77
N LEU A 99 5.01 -7.36 -3.70
CA LEU A 99 4.36 -6.73 -4.84
C LEU A 99 5.41 -6.02 -5.69
N ILE A 100 5.43 -6.31 -6.99
CA ILE A 100 6.31 -5.67 -7.97
C ILE A 100 5.51 -4.74 -8.89
N LEU A 101 4.31 -5.16 -9.28
CA LEU A 101 3.46 -4.40 -10.21
C LEU A 101 2.02 -4.38 -9.70
N PHE A 102 1.40 -3.21 -9.86
CA PHE A 102 -0.03 -2.98 -9.70
C PHE A 102 -0.51 -2.19 -10.92
N SER A 103 -1.52 -2.68 -11.63
CA SER A 103 -2.13 -1.94 -12.73
C SER A 103 -3.64 -2.17 -12.80
N PRO A 104 -4.45 -1.15 -13.17
CA PRO A 104 -5.83 -1.40 -13.54
C PRO A 104 -5.90 -2.34 -14.75
N ILE A 105 -6.92 -3.20 -14.80
CA ILE A 105 -7.20 -3.99 -16.01
C ILE A 105 -7.82 -3.10 -17.09
N ASP A 106 -8.64 -2.14 -16.69
CA ASP A 106 -9.26 -1.20 -17.62
C ASP A 106 -8.19 -0.39 -18.36
N GLY A 107 -8.34 -0.26 -19.67
CA GLY A 107 -7.35 0.34 -20.56
C GLY A 107 -6.09 -0.49 -20.83
N SER A 108 -6.00 -1.73 -20.36
CA SER A 108 -4.89 -2.64 -20.67
C SER A 108 -5.32 -3.71 -21.69
N GLU A 109 -4.60 -3.82 -22.80
CA GLU A 109 -4.80 -4.87 -23.80
C GLU A 109 -3.47 -5.52 -24.20
N GLU A 110 -3.55 -6.80 -24.59
CA GLU A 110 -2.40 -7.49 -25.18
C GLU A 110 -2.32 -7.11 -26.66
N ILE A 111 -1.17 -6.60 -27.06
CA ILE A 111 -0.90 -6.18 -28.43
C ILE A 111 0.17 -7.07 -29.06
N LYS A 112 0.08 -7.25 -30.38
CA LYS A 112 1.20 -7.79 -31.15
C LYS A 112 2.40 -6.85 -31.03
N ASN A 113 3.60 -7.38 -31.19
CA ASN A 113 4.83 -6.58 -31.15
C ASN A 113 4.70 -5.36 -32.11
N PRO A 114 4.68 -4.12 -31.59
CA PRO A 114 4.39 -2.93 -32.39
C PRO A 114 5.56 -2.48 -33.28
N PHE A 115 6.73 -3.13 -33.15
CA PHE A 115 7.94 -2.78 -33.90
C PHE A 115 8.16 -3.66 -35.14
N LEU A 116 7.33 -4.68 -35.38
CA LEU A 116 7.49 -5.58 -36.53
C LEU A 116 7.34 -4.86 -37.89
N GLU A 117 6.54 -3.79 -37.95
CA GLU A 117 6.29 -3.05 -39.20
C GLU A 117 7.42 -2.08 -39.58
N GLN A 118 8.31 -1.75 -38.64
CA GLN A 118 9.44 -0.83 -38.87
C GLN A 118 10.65 -1.51 -39.52
N ILE A 119 10.68 -2.84 -39.55
CA ILE A 119 11.73 -3.65 -40.18
C ILE A 119 11.33 -3.93 -41.64
N LYS A 120 11.29 -2.89 -42.46
CA LYS A 120 11.40 -3.01 -43.91
C LYS A 120 12.68 -2.27 -44.30
N ILE A 121 13.74 -3.04 -44.54
CA ILE A 121 14.97 -2.57 -45.19
C ILE A 121 14.69 -2.43 -46.68
#